data_AF-A0A6A6SV72-F1
#
_entry.id   AF-A0A6A6SV72-F1
#
_cell.length_a   1.000
_cell.length_b   1.000
_cell.length_c   1.000
_cell.angle_alpha   90.00
_cell.angle_beta   90.00
_cell.angle_gamma   90.00
#
_symmetry.space_group_name_H-M   'P 1'
#
loop_
_entity.id
_entity.type
_entity.pdbx_description
1 polymer ?
#
loop_
_entity_poly.entity_id
_entity_poly.type
_entity_poly.pdbx_seq_one_letter_code
_entity_poly.pdbx_strand_id
1 'polypeptide(L)'
;MSSGNQDVASFGWTAVPRSQSKLIAELGDVQPARTSVNDIKLPESELAKKTYDYAKEKLPEKTFNHSLRVFYYGAAIAKAHFPQWSTFLETYYLTCLLHDIGTTDDNLSGTHMSFEYYGAFIALEFLKQVGAPKNQAESVSEAIVRHADLGEAGTLTSLGQLIQLSTVFGEW
;
A
#
# COMPACT_ATOMS: atom_id res chain seq x y z
N MET A 1 21.31 -20.99 7.02
CA MET A 1 20.43 -20.84 8.21
C MET A 1 19.34 -19.87 7.80
N SER A 2 18.08 -20.31 7.82
CA SER A 2 16.95 -19.63 7.17
C SER A 2 16.60 -18.31 7.85
N SER A 3 16.99 -17.19 7.23
CA SER A 3 16.46 -15.85 7.51
C SER A 3 15.06 -15.63 6.92
N GLY A 4 14.50 -16.63 6.22
CA GLY A 4 13.35 -16.43 5.32
C GLY A 4 12.00 -16.15 5.97
N ASN A 5 11.81 -16.47 7.26
CA ASN A 5 10.51 -16.33 7.94
C ASN A 5 10.36 -15.06 8.79
N GLN A 6 11.45 -14.44 9.24
CA GLN A 6 11.35 -13.17 9.99
C GLN A 6 11.07 -11.97 9.07
N ASP A 7 11.28 -12.11 7.76
CA ASP A 7 11.08 -11.07 6.74
C ASP A 7 9.65 -10.96 6.20
N VAL A 8 8.76 -11.94 6.47
CA VAL A 8 7.46 -12.00 5.79
C VAL A 8 6.46 -11.06 6.46
N ALA A 9 6.35 -11.10 7.79
CA ALA A 9 5.44 -10.23 8.54
C ALA A 9 5.85 -8.74 8.46
N SER A 10 7.15 -8.44 8.41
CA SER A 10 7.68 -7.07 8.25
C SER A 10 7.35 -6.43 6.90
N PHE A 11 6.88 -7.21 5.92
CA PHE A 11 6.35 -6.70 4.65
C PHE A 11 4.82 -6.79 4.55
N GLY A 12 4.13 -7.02 5.67
CA GLY A 12 2.66 -6.98 5.73
C GLY A 12 1.96 -8.26 5.25
N TRP A 13 2.67 -9.39 5.14
CA TRP A 13 2.12 -10.70 4.81
C TRP A 13 1.42 -11.40 5.99
N THR A 14 0.67 -10.65 6.79
CA THR A 14 -0.19 -11.24 7.83
C THR A 14 -1.60 -11.35 7.28
N ALA A 15 -2.20 -12.54 7.35
CA ALA A 15 -3.58 -12.72 6.92
C ALA A 15 -4.54 -12.01 7.89
N VAL A 16 -5.43 -11.19 7.35
CA VAL A 16 -6.50 -10.48 8.09
C VAL A 16 -7.84 -10.65 7.35
N PRO A 17 -8.99 -10.49 8.03
CA PRO A 17 -10.29 -10.54 7.36
C PRO A 17 -10.35 -9.52 6.22
N ARG A 18 -10.80 -9.97 5.03
CA ARG A 18 -11.03 -9.07 3.88
C ARG A 18 -12.17 -8.07 4.15
N SER A 19 -13.16 -8.51 4.92
CA SER A 19 -14.29 -7.67 5.33
C SER A 19 -13.81 -6.59 6.29
N GLN A 20 -13.91 -5.33 5.86
CA GLN A 20 -13.58 -4.17 6.69
C GLN A 20 -14.46 -4.10 7.93
N SER A 21 -15.75 -4.46 7.81
CA SER A 21 -16.68 -4.46 8.95
C SER A 21 -16.27 -5.48 10.02
N LYS A 22 -15.85 -6.69 9.63
CA LYS A 22 -15.34 -7.71 10.56
C LYS A 22 -14.03 -7.28 11.21
N LEU A 23 -13.10 -6.74 10.42
CA LEU A 23 -11.83 -6.23 10.94
C LEU A 23 -12.06 -5.11 11.97
N ILE A 24 -12.93 -4.15 11.67
CA ILE A 24 -13.21 -3.03 12.58
C ILE A 24 -13.96 -3.51 13.82
N ALA A 25 -14.86 -4.49 13.69
CA ALA A 25 -15.58 -5.06 14.84
C ALA A 25 -14.63 -5.71 15.86
N GLU A 26 -13.48 -6.24 15.43
CA GLU A 26 -12.45 -6.80 16.32
C GLU A 26 -11.77 -5.73 17.20
N LEU A 27 -11.81 -4.46 16.79
CA LEU A 27 -11.22 -3.35 17.56
C LEU A 27 -12.10 -2.89 18.75
N GLY A 28 -13.36 -3.30 18.79
CA GLY A 28 -14.31 -2.86 19.82
C GLY A 28 -14.71 -1.39 19.66
N ASP A 29 -14.63 -0.60 20.73
CA ASP A 29 -14.99 0.82 20.71
C ASP A 29 -13.86 1.67 20.10
N VAL A 30 -14.04 2.09 18.84
CA VAL A 30 -13.02 2.81 18.07
C VAL A 30 -13.23 4.32 18.18
N GLN A 31 -12.25 5.01 18.73
CA GLN A 31 -12.21 6.47 18.75
C GLN A 31 -11.56 7.02 17.46
N PRO A 32 -12.00 8.14 16.89
CA PRO A 32 -11.36 8.70 15.71
C PRO A 32 -9.86 8.96 15.90
N ALA A 33 -9.05 8.61 14.90
CA ALA A 33 -7.63 8.90 14.91
C ALA A 33 -7.38 10.43 14.99
N ARG A 34 -6.66 10.86 16.03
CA ARG A 34 -6.22 12.25 16.19
C ARG A 34 -4.72 12.33 15.94
N THR A 35 -4.34 12.43 14.67
CA THR A 35 -2.95 12.44 14.23
C THR A 35 -2.66 13.71 13.43
N SER A 36 -1.63 14.46 13.83
CA SER A 36 -1.14 15.57 13.00
C SER A 36 -0.31 15.04 11.85
N VAL A 37 -0.33 15.70 10.68
CA VAL A 37 0.56 15.36 9.56
C VAL A 37 2.04 15.45 9.97
N ASN A 38 2.36 16.35 10.90
CA ASN A 38 3.72 16.50 11.43
C ASN A 38 4.18 15.30 12.28
N ASP A 39 3.23 14.46 12.73
CA ASP A 39 3.53 13.25 13.53
C ASP A 39 3.81 12.03 12.65
N ILE A 40 3.59 12.13 11.33
CA ILE A 40 3.81 11.05 10.36
C ILE A 40 5.05 11.41 9.56
N LYS A 41 6.09 10.56 9.67
CA LYS A 41 7.33 10.69 8.90
C LYS A 41 7.25 9.84 7.65
N LEU A 42 7.64 10.41 6.52
CA LEU A 42 7.85 9.63 5.31
C LEU A 42 9.08 8.72 5.49
N PRO A 43 9.07 7.50 4.92
CA PRO A 43 10.26 6.66 4.89
C PRO A 43 11.41 7.33 4.11
N GLU A 44 12.62 7.29 4.67
CA GLU A 44 13.80 7.99 4.11
C GLU A 44 14.82 7.03 3.45
N SER A 45 14.46 5.75 3.31
CA SER A 45 15.32 4.76 2.67
C SER A 45 15.58 5.12 1.21
N GLU A 46 16.69 4.63 0.66
CA GLU A 46 16.99 4.84 -0.76
C GLU A 46 15.93 4.22 -1.68
N LEU A 47 15.31 3.12 -1.25
CA LEU A 47 14.20 2.50 -1.96
C LEU A 47 12.96 3.42 -1.98
N ALA A 48 12.62 4.02 -0.83
CA ALA A 48 11.51 4.95 -0.71
C ALA A 48 11.72 6.21 -1.56
N LYS A 49 12.94 6.80 -1.55
CA LYS A 49 13.29 7.97 -2.37
C LYS A 49 13.17 7.68 -3.86
N LYS A 50 13.78 6.58 -4.34
CA LYS A 50 13.67 6.17 -5.75
C LYS A 50 12.23 5.95 -6.19
N THR A 51 11.41 5.38 -5.31
CA THR A 51 9.99 5.13 -5.60
C THR A 51 9.19 6.44 -5.63
N TYR A 52 9.49 7.38 -4.73
CA TYR A 52 8.92 8.72 -4.74
C TYR A 52 9.24 9.45 -6.05
N ASP A 53 10.52 9.46 -6.45
CA ASP A 53 10.95 10.13 -7.68
C ASP A 53 10.29 9.51 -8.91
N TYR A 54 10.24 8.17 -8.98
CA TYR A 54 9.56 7.45 -10.06
C TYR A 54 8.06 7.78 -10.13
N ALA A 55 7.36 7.71 -9.00
CA ALA A 55 5.94 8.05 -8.94
C ALA A 55 5.69 9.52 -9.30
N LYS A 56 6.54 10.44 -8.83
CA LYS A 56 6.44 11.87 -9.14
C LYS A 56 6.67 12.18 -10.61
N GLU A 57 7.58 11.44 -11.25
CA GLU A 57 7.86 11.56 -12.68
C GLU A 57 6.71 11.01 -13.54
N LYS A 58 6.14 9.86 -13.17
CA LYS A 58 5.18 9.13 -14.01
C LYS A 58 3.72 9.54 -13.80
N LEU A 59 3.33 9.84 -12.57
CA LEU A 59 1.92 10.09 -12.26
C LEU A 59 1.54 11.54 -12.55
N PRO A 60 0.30 11.79 -13.05
CA PRO A 60 -0.29 13.12 -13.00
C PRO A 60 -0.27 13.69 -11.58
N GLU A 61 -0.08 15.00 -11.44
CA GLU A 61 0.10 15.64 -10.12
C GLU A 61 -1.03 15.32 -9.14
N LYS A 62 -2.28 15.28 -9.61
CA LYS A 62 -3.45 14.94 -8.78
C LYS A 62 -3.38 13.51 -8.23
N THR A 63 -3.01 12.55 -9.07
CA THR A 63 -2.85 11.14 -8.70
C THR A 63 -1.68 10.96 -7.74
N PHE A 64 -0.55 11.62 -8.00
CA PHE A 64 0.58 11.63 -7.08
C PHE A 64 0.22 12.19 -5.69
N ASN A 65 -0.50 13.32 -5.65
CA ASN A 65 -0.96 13.90 -4.39
C ASN A 65 -1.99 13.00 -3.68
N HIS A 66 -2.82 12.27 -4.43
CA HIS A 66 -3.72 11.24 -3.90
C HIS A 66 -2.93 10.12 -3.24
N SER A 67 -1.93 9.54 -3.91
CA SER A 67 -1.04 8.53 -3.34
C SER A 67 -0.42 8.96 -2.01
N LEU A 68 0.00 10.23 -1.89
CA LEU A 68 0.52 10.76 -0.62
C LEU A 68 -0.56 10.87 0.45
N ARG A 69 -1.77 11.34 0.12
CA ARG A 69 -2.90 11.37 1.09
C ARG A 69 -3.26 9.98 1.58
N VAL A 70 -3.33 9.00 0.67
CA VAL A 70 -3.56 7.59 1.02
C VAL A 70 -2.51 7.11 2.02
N PHE A 71 -1.22 7.41 1.81
CA PHE A 71 -0.19 7.08 2.79
C PHE A 71 -0.44 7.70 4.17
N TYR A 72 -0.76 9.00 4.23
CA TYR A 72 -1.03 9.67 5.52
C TYR A 72 -2.25 9.09 6.23
N TYR A 73 -3.32 8.76 5.50
CA TYR A 73 -4.50 8.12 6.07
C TYR A 73 -4.17 6.74 6.64
N GLY A 74 -3.48 5.89 5.89
CA GLY A 74 -3.10 4.57 6.36
C GLY A 74 -2.11 4.61 7.52
N ALA A 75 -1.14 5.53 7.51
CA ALA A 75 -0.23 5.72 8.63
C ALA A 75 -0.97 6.16 9.90
N ALA A 76 -1.98 7.04 9.78
CA ALA A 76 -2.82 7.43 10.90
C ALA A 76 -3.68 6.26 11.42
N ILE A 77 -4.28 5.46 10.52
CA ILE A 77 -5.06 4.26 10.85
C ILE A 77 -4.18 3.22 11.57
N ALA A 78 -3.00 2.92 11.02
CA ALA A 78 -2.06 1.99 11.63
C ALA A 78 -1.65 2.47 13.03
N LYS A 79 -1.28 3.74 13.18
CA LYS A 79 -0.87 4.30 14.49
C LYS A 79 -1.98 4.22 15.54
N ALA A 80 -3.23 4.53 15.16
CA ALA A 80 -4.33 4.63 16.10
C ALA A 80 -5.02 3.28 16.40
N HIS A 81 -5.10 2.40 15.41
CA HIS A 81 -5.98 1.22 15.46
C HIS A 81 -5.25 -0.10 15.27
N PHE A 82 -4.11 -0.09 14.58
CA PHE A 82 -3.32 -1.30 14.34
C PHE A 82 -1.82 -1.05 14.56
N PRO A 83 -1.36 -0.77 15.79
CA PRO A 83 0.03 -0.36 16.04
C PRO A 83 1.08 -1.34 15.50
N GLN A 84 0.75 -2.63 15.46
CA GLN A 84 1.57 -3.69 14.87
C GLN A 84 1.84 -3.51 13.37
N TRP A 85 0.95 -2.81 12.64
CA TRP A 85 1.11 -2.49 11.22
C TRP A 85 2.14 -1.38 10.96
N SER A 86 2.59 -0.68 12.00
CA SER A 86 3.68 0.30 11.90
C SER A 86 4.99 -0.32 11.40
N THR A 87 5.15 -1.64 11.55
CA THR A 87 6.34 -2.40 11.17
C THR A 87 6.58 -2.47 9.66
N PHE A 88 5.55 -2.29 8.84
CA PHE A 88 5.64 -2.37 7.38
C PHE A 88 5.31 -1.06 6.66
N LEU A 89 5.37 0.08 7.35
CA LEU A 89 5.00 1.39 6.77
C LEU A 89 5.84 1.78 5.55
N GLU A 90 7.09 1.34 5.46
CA GLU A 90 7.87 1.54 4.23
C GLU A 90 7.25 0.79 3.05
N THR A 91 6.95 -0.50 3.20
CA THR A 91 6.25 -1.28 2.16
C THR A 91 4.91 -0.65 1.79
N TYR A 92 4.16 -0.17 2.78
CA TYR A 92 2.92 0.55 2.56
C TYR A 92 3.10 1.85 1.77
N TYR A 93 4.14 2.61 2.06
CA TYR A 93 4.48 3.81 1.30
C TYR A 93 4.77 3.50 -0.17
N LEU A 94 5.54 2.44 -0.44
CA LEU A 94 5.80 1.97 -1.81
C LEU A 94 4.49 1.60 -2.53
N THR A 95 3.61 0.84 -1.85
CA THR A 95 2.28 0.51 -2.37
C THR A 95 1.45 1.75 -2.69
N CYS A 96 1.39 2.73 -1.78
CA CYS A 96 0.61 3.96 -1.99
C CYS A 96 1.08 4.74 -3.21
N LEU A 97 2.39 4.89 -3.38
CA LEU A 97 2.98 5.61 -4.50
C LEU A 97 2.77 4.91 -5.85
N LEU A 98 2.55 3.59 -5.85
CA LEU A 98 2.49 2.79 -7.08
C LEU A 98 1.09 2.23 -7.39
N HIS A 99 0.11 2.29 -6.49
CA HIS A 99 -1.18 1.62 -6.69
C HIS A 99 -1.93 2.08 -7.95
N ASP A 100 -1.81 3.36 -8.29
CA ASP A 100 -2.42 3.96 -9.47
C ASP A 100 -1.45 4.10 -10.66
N ILE A 101 -0.28 3.46 -10.64
CA ILE A 101 0.69 3.60 -11.75
C ILE A 101 0.11 3.10 -13.08
N GLY A 102 -0.82 2.14 -13.03
CA GLY A 102 -1.53 1.65 -14.22
C GLY A 102 -2.47 2.67 -14.86
N THR A 103 -2.77 3.80 -14.20
CA THR A 103 -3.71 4.83 -14.66
C THR A 103 -3.09 5.90 -15.55
N THR A 104 -1.77 5.88 -15.77
CA THR A 104 -1.12 6.87 -16.65
C THR A 104 -1.55 6.68 -18.10
N ASP A 105 -1.55 7.75 -18.90
CA ASP A 105 -1.96 7.69 -20.31
C ASP A 105 -1.16 6.65 -21.12
N ASP A 106 0.16 6.59 -20.89
CA ASP A 106 1.06 5.61 -21.52
C ASP A 106 0.68 4.17 -21.14
N ASN A 107 0.31 3.92 -19.89
CA ASN A 107 -0.04 2.58 -19.42
C ASN A 107 -1.46 2.17 -19.85
N LEU A 108 -2.42 3.10 -19.83
CA LEU A 108 -3.78 2.86 -20.31
C LEU A 108 -3.85 2.56 -21.81
N SER A 109 -2.97 3.17 -22.60
CA SER A 109 -2.86 2.90 -24.04
C SER A 109 -1.95 1.70 -24.36
N GLY A 110 -1.10 1.27 -23.43
CA GLY A 110 -0.12 0.20 -23.62
C GLY A 110 -0.63 -1.23 -23.36
N THR A 111 -1.83 -1.40 -22.82
CA THR A 111 -2.40 -2.73 -22.51
C THR A 111 -3.92 -2.78 -22.62
N HIS A 112 -4.48 -3.99 -22.67
CA HIS A 112 -5.92 -4.25 -22.53
C HIS A 112 -6.28 -4.92 -21.19
N MET A 113 -5.30 -5.06 -20.28
CA MET A 113 -5.54 -5.56 -18.91
C MET A 113 -6.12 -4.47 -18.03
N SER A 114 -6.86 -4.83 -16.97
CA SER A 114 -7.27 -3.85 -15.96
C SER A 114 -6.05 -3.20 -15.31
N PHE A 115 -6.17 -1.91 -14.97
CA PHE A 115 -5.04 -1.08 -14.54
C PHE A 115 -4.41 -1.59 -13.24
N GLU A 116 -5.18 -2.24 -12.37
CA GLU A 116 -4.73 -2.83 -11.11
C GLU A 116 -3.73 -3.96 -11.38
N TYR A 117 -4.05 -4.83 -12.33
CA TYR A 117 -3.19 -5.96 -12.70
C TYR A 117 -1.92 -5.47 -13.40
N TYR A 118 -2.07 -4.60 -14.40
CA TYR A 118 -0.92 -4.11 -15.15
C TYR A 118 -0.02 -3.22 -14.29
N GLY A 119 -0.61 -2.34 -13.48
CA GLY A 119 0.09 -1.52 -12.50
C GLY A 119 0.86 -2.34 -11.48
N ALA A 120 0.30 -3.46 -11.00
CA ALA A 120 1.01 -4.37 -10.13
C ALA A 120 2.26 -5.00 -10.79
N PHE A 121 2.19 -5.39 -12.06
CA PHE A 121 3.36 -5.89 -12.78
C PHE A 121 4.44 -4.82 -12.97
N ILE A 122 4.04 -3.59 -13.28
CA ILE A 122 4.97 -2.45 -13.37
C ILE A 122 5.65 -2.23 -12.01
N ALA A 123 4.88 -2.18 -10.93
CA ALA A 123 5.39 -1.98 -9.58
C ALA A 123 6.36 -3.10 -9.17
N LEU A 124 6.01 -4.37 -9.43
CA LEU A 124 6.85 -5.52 -9.14
C LEU A 124 8.20 -5.43 -9.85
N GLU A 125 8.18 -5.15 -11.16
CA GLU A 125 9.40 -5.09 -11.97
C GLU A 125 10.27 -3.88 -11.59
N PHE A 126 9.66 -2.70 -11.41
CA PHE A 126 10.35 -1.52 -10.93
C PHE A 126 11.05 -1.77 -9.59
N LEU A 127 10.34 -2.28 -8.59
CA LEU A 127 10.90 -2.52 -7.25
C LEU A 127 12.04 -3.53 -7.27
N LYS A 128 11.94 -4.59 -8.08
CA LYS A 128 13.05 -5.53 -8.30
C LYS A 128 14.28 -4.82 -8.87
N GLN A 129 14.09 -3.94 -9.86
CA GLN A 129 15.20 -3.21 -10.50
C GLN A 129 15.88 -2.22 -9.56
N VAL A 130 15.13 -1.56 -8.67
CA VAL A 130 15.69 -0.59 -7.72
C VAL A 130 16.22 -1.23 -6.42
N GLY A 131 16.17 -2.56 -6.32
CA GLY A 131 16.83 -3.34 -5.27
C GLY A 131 15.97 -3.71 -4.07
N ALA A 132 14.64 -3.71 -4.20
CA ALA A 132 13.76 -4.17 -3.13
C ALA A 132 13.95 -5.68 -2.86
N PRO A 133 13.88 -6.13 -1.59
CA PRO A 133 13.75 -7.54 -1.25
C PRO A 133 12.57 -8.18 -2.00
N LYS A 134 12.76 -9.41 -2.49
CA LYS A 134 11.75 -10.13 -3.27
C LYS A 134 10.39 -10.16 -2.57
N ASN A 135 10.36 -10.55 -1.29
CA ASN A 135 9.12 -10.64 -0.51
C ASN A 135 8.41 -9.29 -0.35
N GLN A 136 9.17 -8.17 -0.33
CA GLN A 136 8.60 -6.83 -0.25
C GLN A 136 7.96 -6.43 -1.59
N ALA A 137 8.68 -6.63 -2.70
CA ALA A 137 8.18 -6.33 -4.04
C ALA A 137 6.93 -7.14 -4.39
N GLU A 138 6.92 -8.44 -4.03
CA GLU A 138 5.73 -9.30 -4.19
C GLU A 138 4.57 -8.83 -3.30
N SER A 139 4.84 -8.34 -2.08
CA SER A 139 3.79 -7.81 -1.19
C SER A 139 3.13 -6.57 -1.77
N VAL A 140 3.95 -5.65 -2.29
CA VAL A 140 3.46 -4.46 -2.98
C VAL A 140 2.62 -4.85 -4.18
N SER A 141 3.09 -5.78 -5.01
CA SER A 141 2.36 -6.27 -6.18
C SER A 141 1.00 -6.87 -5.80
N GLU A 142 0.95 -7.80 -4.82
CA GLU A 142 -0.29 -8.42 -4.37
C GLU A 142 -1.30 -7.38 -3.83
N ALA A 143 -0.82 -6.42 -3.04
CA ALA A 143 -1.66 -5.36 -2.51
C ALA A 143 -2.23 -4.46 -3.63
N ILE A 144 -1.44 -4.14 -4.66
CA ILE A 144 -1.89 -3.35 -5.82
C ILE A 144 -2.90 -4.12 -6.66
N VAL A 145 -2.69 -5.42 -6.94
CA VAL A 145 -3.67 -6.22 -7.69
C VAL A 145 -5.06 -6.15 -7.05
N ARG A 146 -5.11 -6.10 -5.71
CA ARG A 146 -6.35 -6.24 -4.93
C ARG A 146 -6.81 -4.95 -4.25
N HIS A 147 -6.21 -3.79 -4.54
CA HIS A 147 -6.54 -2.55 -3.82
C HIS A 147 -7.96 -2.04 -4.09
N ALA A 148 -8.58 -2.46 -5.20
CA ALA A 148 -9.99 -2.20 -5.54
C ALA A 148 -10.89 -3.46 -5.37
N ASP A 149 -10.34 -4.59 -4.92
CA ASP A 149 -11.04 -5.86 -4.73
C ASP A 149 -11.78 -5.90 -3.38
N LEU A 150 -12.80 -5.06 -3.21
CA LEU A 150 -13.63 -5.00 -1.99
C LEU A 150 -14.50 -6.25 -1.83
N GLY A 151 -14.71 -6.76 -0.61
CA GLY A 151 -15.57 -7.94 -0.40
C GLY A 151 -15.69 -8.41 1.05
N GLU A 152 -16.59 -9.37 1.29
CA GLU A 152 -17.03 -9.75 2.65
C GLU A 152 -16.52 -11.13 3.15
N ALA A 153 -15.86 -11.89 2.28
CA ALA A 153 -15.42 -13.26 2.56
C ALA A 153 -13.93 -13.48 2.26
N GLY A 154 -13.32 -14.41 2.99
CA GLY A 154 -11.90 -14.74 2.87
C GLY A 154 -10.98 -13.75 3.59
N THR A 155 -9.69 -13.81 3.23
CA THR A 155 -8.63 -13.02 3.84
C THR A 155 -7.87 -12.19 2.81
N LEU A 156 -7.21 -11.16 3.32
CA LEU A 156 -6.23 -10.32 2.62
C LEU A 156 -4.93 -10.28 3.42
N THR A 157 -3.87 -9.77 2.82
CA THR A 157 -2.68 -9.35 3.57
C THR A 157 -3.01 -8.10 4.39
N SER A 158 -2.36 -7.89 5.54
CA SER A 158 -2.55 -6.68 6.34
C SER A 158 -2.17 -5.42 5.56
N LEU A 159 -1.19 -5.53 4.66
CA LEU A 159 -0.85 -4.48 3.70
C LEU A 159 -2.02 -4.20 2.73
N GLY A 160 -2.59 -5.25 2.13
CA GLY A 160 -3.75 -5.19 1.24
C GLY A 160 -4.97 -4.57 1.92
N GLN A 161 -5.18 -4.91 3.18
CA GLN A 161 -6.27 -4.36 3.98
C GLN A 161 -6.07 -2.86 4.28
N LEU A 162 -4.85 -2.46 4.62
CA LEU A 162 -4.53 -1.06 4.90
C LEU A 162 -4.65 -0.19 3.65
N ILE A 163 -4.22 -0.68 2.47
CA ILE A 163 -4.41 0.06 1.22
C ILE A 163 -5.89 0.21 0.89
N GLN A 164 -6.71 -0.84 0.98
CA GLN A 164 -8.15 -0.75 0.74
C GLN A 164 -8.86 0.24 1.66
N LEU A 165 -8.55 0.21 2.96
CA LEU A 165 -9.13 1.16 3.91
C LEU A 165 -8.80 2.61 3.49
N SER A 166 -7.55 2.85 3.11
CA SER A 166 -7.04 4.20 2.90
C SER A 166 -7.42 4.77 1.53
N THR A 167 -7.56 3.94 0.50
CA THR A 167 -8.06 4.36 -0.82
C THR A 167 -9.53 4.72 -0.77
N VAL A 168 -10.36 3.92 -0.09
CA VAL A 168 -11.80 4.23 0.11
C VAL A 168 -12.01 5.55 0.84
N PHE A 169 -11.15 5.92 1.80
CA PHE A 169 -11.18 7.25 2.42
C PHE A 169 -10.71 8.37 1.48
N GLY A 170 -9.85 8.07 0.51
CA GLY A 170 -9.18 9.05 -0.37
C GLY A 170 -9.91 9.41 -1.66
N GLU A 171 -11.01 8.74 -2.00
CA GLU A 171 -11.80 9.01 -3.22
C GLU A 171 -12.58 10.34 -3.23
N TRP A 172 -12.52 11.13 -2.14
CA TRP A 172 -13.25 12.40 -1.99
C TRP A 172 -12.36 13.64 -2.11
#